data_AF-A0A426FRB6-F1
#
_entry.id   AF-A0A426FRB6-F1
#
_cell.length_a   1.000
_cell.length_b   1.000
_cell.length_c   1.000
_cell.angle_alpha   90.00
_cell.angle_beta   90.00
_cell.angle_gamma   90.00
#
_symmetry.space_group_name_H-M   'P 1'
#
loop_
_entity.id
_entity.type
_entity.pdbx_description
1 polymer ?
#
loop_
_entity_poly.entity_id
_entity_poly.type
_entity_poly.pdbx_seq_one_letter_code
_entity_poly.pdbx_strand_id
1 'polypeptide(L)'
;MKDSIPASARPPAEAPPASKAPAGKTPRGRSLRQCMSDLHIWAGLLLGWLLYAVFLTGSVSYFRDELSAWMRPDVPTREAPADPVQVTGRMVGWLAERAPQAPQWGISLPSARSPGVNLFWLGDGPGRFMERRLDPRTGEPLSRRETLGGEFFYRFHFNLYYMSPITGRWIVGVATMFMLVAIISGIITHKKIFAEFFTFRWGKGQRSWLDAHNGLAVLGLPFHLMITWSGLVTLMMLYMPWGALTAFPTRADQMRQQQVITGFRLPAPRSGHAAPLGDVPAMVAQARNRWESQGVGRVYVNNPGEAQARVIVLRSIEGQVSVSPQYLVFDGTSGRLLEQHDTTRPAAETRGGGGLIALHEGRFAHLQLRWLYFLLGLAGTGMVGSGLVLWTVKRRVKLPDPDRPYFGFRLVERLNIATIAGLPLAMTAFLWGNRLLPADAGQGSSGGAPLAEGTVHGLDRLVAAIGGRAEAEIAVFFGVWALAALYACLRPARRAWIELLAGCAGLLALTPVLNALTSTRGLLPSLRQGDWTFVTMDLGLLTLAALMGSLAWRTARFRPKTKPARKAPAAARATTRREAASVTTAGAGKKAETDSRPAPSSAAKAGTGTAVAGTGPEATTTHACTPAGAPES
;
A
#
# COMPACT_ATOMS: atom_id res chain seq x y z
N MET A 1 56.89 -62.93 71.14
CA MET A 1 57.45 -61.63 70.71
C MET A 1 56.39 -60.57 70.95
N LYS A 2 56.68 -59.63 71.85
CA LYS A 2 55.77 -58.64 72.44
C LYS A 2 56.47 -57.28 72.41
N ASP A 3 55.66 -56.22 72.31
CA ASP A 3 55.89 -54.82 72.75
C ASP A 3 56.86 -53.95 71.89
N SER A 4 56.77 -52.63 71.67
CA SER A 4 55.78 -51.54 71.86
C SER A 4 56.42 -50.17 71.41
N ILE A 5 55.69 -49.32 70.63
CA ILE A 5 55.52 -47.82 70.59
C ILE A 5 56.73 -46.87 70.95
N PRO A 6 57.05 -45.68 70.31
CA PRO A 6 56.19 -44.48 70.08
C PRO A 6 56.43 -43.57 68.82
N ALA A 7 55.68 -42.45 68.80
CA ALA A 7 55.34 -41.50 67.74
C ALA A 7 56.14 -40.17 67.66
N SER A 8 55.75 -39.34 66.67
CA SER A 8 56.05 -37.91 66.34
C SER A 8 56.98 -37.74 65.13
N ALA A 9 56.80 -36.82 64.16
CA ALA A 9 56.04 -35.57 64.08
C ALA A 9 55.60 -35.26 62.61
N ARG A 10 54.57 -34.42 62.42
CA ARG A 10 54.14 -33.83 61.13
C ARG A 10 54.76 -32.44 60.92
N PRO A 11 55.18 -32.07 59.70
CA PRO A 11 55.27 -30.68 59.25
C PRO A 11 53.96 -30.19 58.57
N PRO A 12 53.71 -28.86 58.51
CA PRO A 12 52.42 -28.29 58.10
C PRO A 12 52.19 -28.33 56.58
N ALA A 13 50.93 -28.56 56.18
CA ALA A 13 50.48 -28.56 54.79
C ALA A 13 50.36 -27.14 54.22
N GLU A 14 50.87 -26.98 53.01
CA GLU A 14 50.90 -25.78 52.18
C GLU A 14 49.48 -25.25 51.86
N ALA A 15 49.31 -23.92 51.86
CA ALA A 15 48.04 -23.26 51.57
C ALA A 15 47.62 -23.45 50.09
N PRO A 16 46.33 -23.65 49.79
CA PRO A 16 45.87 -23.83 48.41
C PRO A 16 45.99 -22.52 47.61
N PRO A 17 46.30 -22.59 46.30
CA PRO A 17 46.51 -21.40 45.47
C PRO A 17 45.21 -20.61 45.29
N ALA A 18 45.34 -19.27 45.29
CA ALA A 18 44.26 -18.32 45.11
C ALA A 18 43.40 -18.62 43.86
N SER A 19 42.08 -18.61 44.03
CA SER A 19 41.12 -18.81 42.93
C SER A 19 41.32 -17.73 41.87
N LYS A 20 41.61 -18.13 40.63
CA LYS A 20 41.64 -17.24 39.47
C LYS A 20 40.31 -16.50 39.36
N ALA A 21 40.35 -15.18 39.48
CA ALA A 21 39.21 -14.31 39.19
C ALA A 21 38.69 -14.60 37.77
N PRO A 22 37.36 -14.61 37.54
CA PRO A 22 36.82 -14.88 36.23
C PRO A 22 37.28 -13.79 35.26
N ALA A 23 38.04 -14.20 34.24
CA ALA A 23 38.48 -13.34 33.15
C ALA A 23 37.28 -12.53 32.62
N GLY A 24 37.40 -11.20 32.71
CA GLY A 24 36.40 -10.28 32.18
C GLY A 24 36.14 -10.60 30.72
N LYS A 25 34.92 -11.00 30.39
CA LYS A 25 34.50 -11.19 29.01
C LYS A 25 34.63 -9.84 28.31
N THR A 26 35.59 -9.71 27.40
CA THR A 26 35.62 -8.62 26.44
C THR A 26 34.27 -8.58 25.71
N PRO A 27 33.63 -7.40 25.58
CA PRO A 27 32.34 -7.31 24.90
C PRO A 27 32.53 -7.72 23.43
N ARG A 28 31.99 -8.87 23.04
CA ARG A 28 31.98 -9.30 21.63
C ARG A 28 31.30 -8.21 20.79
N GLY A 29 31.99 -7.74 19.75
CA GLY A 29 31.42 -6.82 18.76
C GLY A 29 30.12 -7.37 18.16
N ARG A 30 29.22 -6.48 17.74
CA ARG A 30 27.94 -6.88 17.13
C ARG A 30 28.21 -7.74 15.89
N SER A 31 27.47 -8.83 15.74
CA SER A 31 27.55 -9.64 14.52
C SER A 31 26.90 -8.92 13.34
N LEU A 32 27.36 -9.20 12.12
CA LEU A 32 26.77 -8.65 10.88
C LEU A 32 25.24 -8.80 10.85
N ARG A 33 24.75 -9.96 11.29
CA ARG A 33 23.31 -10.23 11.39
C ARG A 33 22.58 -9.32 12.36
N GLN A 34 23.19 -8.95 13.48
CA GLN A 34 22.60 -7.98 14.41
C GLN A 34 22.55 -6.59 13.79
N CYS A 35 23.61 -6.16 13.11
CA CYS A 35 23.62 -4.89 12.39
C CYS A 35 22.56 -4.86 11.27
N MET A 36 22.43 -5.92 10.47
CA MET A 36 21.41 -6.02 9.44
C MET A 36 20.00 -6.08 10.01
N SER A 37 19.79 -6.74 11.15
CA SER A 37 18.51 -6.73 11.84
C SER A 37 18.15 -5.33 12.35
N ASP A 38 19.11 -4.58 12.88
CA ASP A 38 18.90 -3.20 13.31
C ASP A 38 18.57 -2.32 12.10
N LEU A 39 19.32 -2.46 11.01
CA LEU A 39 19.09 -1.74 9.75
C LEU A 39 17.70 -2.01 9.18
N HIS A 40 17.28 -3.28 9.11
CA HIS A 40 15.93 -3.66 8.65
C HIS A 40 14.84 -3.02 9.52
N ILE A 41 14.98 -3.07 10.85
CA ILE A 41 14.00 -2.49 11.78
C ILE A 41 13.89 -0.98 11.57
N TRP A 42 15.01 -0.26 11.51
CA TRP A 42 14.98 1.20 11.39
C TRP A 42 14.57 1.67 10.00
N ALA A 43 15.06 1.02 8.94
CA ALA A 43 14.67 1.34 7.57
C ALA A 43 13.16 1.09 7.36
N GLY A 44 12.65 -0.03 7.88
CA GLY A 44 11.23 -0.37 7.81
C GLY A 44 10.34 0.50 8.70
N LEU A 45 10.79 0.89 9.89
CA LEU A 45 9.97 1.70 10.81
C LEU A 45 9.86 3.16 10.37
N LEU A 46 10.97 3.80 9.98
CA LEU A 46 11.00 5.23 9.68
C LEU A 46 10.06 5.61 8.53
N LEU A 47 10.05 4.81 7.47
CA LEU A 47 9.26 5.07 6.26
C LEU A 47 8.11 4.08 6.05
N GLY A 48 7.84 3.20 7.04
CA GLY A 48 6.84 2.16 6.93
C GLY A 48 5.42 2.68 6.69
N TRP A 49 5.02 3.81 7.28
CA TRP A 49 3.68 4.38 7.06
C TRP A 49 3.50 4.89 5.63
N LEU A 50 4.53 5.55 5.09
CA LEU A 50 4.53 6.01 3.70
C LEU A 50 4.56 4.80 2.76
N LEU A 51 5.42 3.82 3.01
CA LEU A 51 5.48 2.59 2.22
C LEU A 51 4.14 1.84 2.24
N TYR A 52 3.46 1.76 3.39
CA TYR A 52 2.13 1.18 3.48
C TYR A 52 1.14 1.91 2.56
N ALA A 53 1.14 3.25 2.59
CA ALA A 53 0.25 4.06 1.76
C ALA A 53 0.56 3.89 0.27
N VAL A 54 1.83 3.89 -0.11
CA VAL A 54 2.32 3.67 -1.47
C VAL A 54 1.94 2.26 -1.95
N PHE A 55 2.17 1.20 -1.18
CA PHE A 55 1.77 -0.16 -1.56
C PHE A 55 0.26 -0.30 -1.72
N LEU A 56 -0.53 0.25 -0.79
CA LEU A 56 -1.98 0.13 -0.83
C LEU A 56 -2.56 0.85 -2.05
N THR A 57 -2.17 2.11 -2.26
CA THR A 57 -2.64 2.91 -3.41
C THR A 57 -2.10 2.41 -4.74
N GLY A 58 -0.86 1.91 -4.77
CA GLY A 58 -0.26 1.25 -5.94
C GLY A 58 -0.99 -0.04 -6.31
N SER A 59 -1.35 -0.86 -5.32
CA SER A 59 -2.12 -2.09 -5.56
C SER A 59 -3.46 -1.79 -6.21
N VAL A 60 -4.22 -0.82 -5.68
CA VAL A 60 -5.50 -0.40 -6.25
C VAL A 60 -5.34 0.19 -7.66
N SER A 61 -4.19 0.78 -7.98
CA SER A 61 -3.91 1.38 -9.30
C SER A 61 -3.86 0.36 -10.45
N TYR A 62 -3.69 -0.95 -10.17
CA TYR A 62 -3.88 -1.98 -11.20
C TYR A 62 -5.32 -2.05 -11.71
N PHE A 63 -6.28 -1.53 -10.95
CA PHE A 63 -7.69 -1.37 -11.33
C PHE A 63 -8.07 0.10 -11.55
N ARG A 64 -7.11 0.97 -11.87
CA ARG A 64 -7.33 2.41 -12.12
C ARG A 64 -8.50 2.68 -13.06
N ASP A 65 -8.54 2.01 -14.21
CA ASP A 65 -9.56 2.28 -15.24
C ASP A 65 -10.93 1.73 -14.83
N GLU A 66 -10.96 0.54 -14.23
CA GLU A 66 -12.19 -0.10 -13.73
C GLU A 66 -12.79 0.68 -12.57
N LEU A 67 -11.95 1.16 -11.65
CA LEU A 67 -12.37 2.04 -10.56
C LEU A 67 -12.86 3.39 -11.09
N SER A 68 -12.18 3.94 -12.09
CA SER A 68 -12.61 5.17 -12.78
C SER A 68 -13.96 4.98 -13.47
N ALA A 69 -14.20 3.85 -14.12
CA ALA A 69 -15.46 3.52 -14.76
C ALA A 69 -16.56 3.31 -13.71
N TRP A 70 -16.28 2.57 -12.62
CA TRP A 70 -17.23 2.38 -11.52
C TRP A 70 -17.64 3.71 -10.88
N MET A 71 -16.71 4.65 -10.73
CA MET A 71 -16.98 5.99 -10.20
C MET A 71 -17.75 6.92 -11.17
N ARG A 72 -18.08 6.45 -12.39
CA ARG A 72 -18.88 7.17 -13.39
C ARG A 72 -20.04 6.30 -13.90
N PRO A 73 -21.05 6.02 -13.05
CA PRO A 73 -22.16 5.13 -13.39
C PRO A 73 -23.13 5.72 -14.42
N ASP A 74 -23.01 7.00 -14.72
CA ASP A 74 -23.75 7.71 -15.77
C ASP A 74 -23.21 7.43 -17.18
N VAL A 75 -21.99 6.88 -17.29
CA VAL A 75 -21.40 6.49 -18.58
C VAL A 75 -21.96 5.12 -19.01
N PRO A 76 -22.57 4.98 -20.20
CA PRO A 76 -23.08 3.70 -20.68
C PRO A 76 -22.03 2.58 -20.79
N THR A 77 -22.45 1.33 -20.58
CA THR A 77 -21.59 0.14 -20.70
C THR A 77 -21.52 -0.21 -22.17
N ARG A 78 -20.37 0.04 -22.80
CA ARG A 78 -20.02 -0.48 -24.13
C ARG A 78 -21.06 -0.21 -25.24
N GLU A 79 -20.76 0.77 -26.07
CA GLU A 79 -21.02 0.61 -27.51
C GLU A 79 -19.70 0.28 -28.22
N ALA A 80 -19.78 -0.42 -29.35
CA ALA A 80 -18.67 -0.99 -30.11
C ALA A 80 -17.46 -0.04 -30.25
N PRO A 81 -16.22 -0.56 -30.34
CA PRO A 81 -15.04 0.27 -30.56
C PRO A 81 -15.28 1.15 -31.79
N ALA A 82 -15.41 2.45 -31.55
CA ALA A 82 -15.61 3.41 -32.62
C ALA A 82 -14.35 3.40 -33.50
N ASP A 83 -14.52 3.35 -34.82
CA ASP A 83 -13.41 3.32 -35.77
C ASP A 83 -12.46 4.50 -35.48
N PRO A 84 -11.17 4.25 -35.16
CA PRO A 84 -10.17 5.29 -34.90
C PRO A 84 -10.18 6.44 -35.92
N VAL A 85 -10.45 6.11 -37.19
CA VAL A 85 -10.50 7.08 -38.29
C VAL A 85 -11.68 8.04 -38.11
N GLN A 86 -12.88 7.51 -37.88
CA GLN A 86 -14.10 8.31 -37.70
C GLN A 86 -14.05 9.15 -36.43
N VAL A 87 -13.55 8.56 -35.34
CA VAL A 87 -13.36 9.26 -34.06
C VAL A 87 -12.39 10.42 -34.26
N THR A 88 -11.24 10.18 -34.89
CA THR A 88 -10.26 11.24 -35.14
C THR A 88 -10.86 12.38 -35.93
N GLY A 89 -11.60 12.09 -37.02
CA GLY A 89 -12.24 13.12 -37.83
C GLY A 89 -13.17 14.02 -37.02
N ARG A 90 -14.05 13.42 -36.21
CA ARG A 90 -14.96 14.18 -35.33
C ARG A 90 -14.21 15.04 -34.32
N MET A 91 -13.18 14.48 -33.69
CA MET A 91 -12.42 15.17 -32.64
C MET A 91 -11.56 16.30 -33.19
N VAL A 92 -11.00 16.14 -34.39
CA VAL A 92 -10.30 17.21 -35.11
C VAL A 92 -11.27 18.35 -35.42
N GLY A 93 -12.49 18.06 -35.88
CA GLY A 93 -13.53 19.09 -36.08
C GLY A 93 -13.88 19.83 -34.79
N TRP A 94 -14.11 19.08 -33.69
CA TRP A 94 -14.40 19.66 -32.39
C TRP A 94 -13.29 20.60 -31.89
N LEU A 95 -12.02 20.20 -32.06
CA LEU A 95 -10.85 21.00 -31.68
C LEU A 95 -10.63 22.19 -32.61
N ALA A 96 -10.89 22.06 -33.90
CA ALA A 96 -10.82 23.16 -34.85
C ALA A 96 -11.83 24.27 -34.52
N GLU A 97 -13.02 23.92 -34.06
CA GLU A 97 -14.04 24.89 -33.65
C GLU A 97 -13.69 25.60 -32.33
N ARG A 98 -13.16 24.88 -31.35
CA ARG A 98 -13.02 25.38 -29.96
C ARG A 98 -11.61 25.81 -29.56
N ALA A 99 -10.60 25.27 -30.21
CA ALA A 99 -9.19 25.54 -29.93
C ALA A 99 -8.35 25.72 -31.21
N PRO A 100 -8.79 26.52 -32.22
CA PRO A 100 -8.09 26.69 -33.49
C PRO A 100 -6.66 27.23 -33.33
N GLN A 101 -6.42 28.06 -32.31
CA GLN A 101 -5.14 28.72 -32.07
C GLN A 101 -4.16 27.88 -31.23
N ALA A 102 -4.63 26.76 -30.65
CA ALA A 102 -3.77 25.94 -29.81
C ALA A 102 -2.58 25.40 -30.64
N PRO A 103 -1.34 25.56 -30.17
CA PRO A 103 -0.16 25.11 -30.90
C PRO A 103 -0.03 23.59 -30.96
N GLN A 104 -0.78 22.87 -30.12
CA GLN A 104 -0.84 21.42 -30.14
C GLN A 104 -2.20 20.91 -29.71
N TRP A 105 -2.70 19.96 -30.50
CA TRP A 105 -3.87 19.15 -30.23
C TRP A 105 -3.50 17.72 -29.97
N GLY A 106 -4.42 17.04 -29.31
CA GLY A 106 -4.19 15.76 -28.70
C GLY A 106 -5.42 14.92 -28.59
N ILE A 107 -5.39 13.74 -29.18
CA ILE A 107 -6.54 12.84 -29.22
C ILE A 107 -6.06 11.48 -28.75
N SER A 108 -6.41 11.10 -27.52
CA SER A 108 -6.25 9.72 -27.05
C SER A 108 -7.48 8.92 -27.41
N LEU A 109 -7.30 7.93 -28.27
CA LEU A 109 -8.39 7.14 -28.84
C LEU A 109 -8.97 6.16 -27.79
N PRO A 110 -10.24 5.78 -27.96
CA PRO A 110 -10.89 4.86 -27.03
C PRO A 110 -10.25 3.48 -27.13
N SER A 111 -10.31 2.77 -26.02
CA SER A 111 -9.75 1.43 -25.88
C SER A 111 -10.72 0.47 -25.20
N ALA A 112 -10.36 -0.81 -25.14
CA ALA A 112 -11.20 -1.81 -24.49
C ALA A 112 -11.43 -1.53 -23.00
N ARG A 113 -10.50 -0.83 -22.34
CA ARG A 113 -10.55 -0.46 -20.91
C ARG A 113 -11.02 0.97 -20.67
N SER A 114 -10.89 1.86 -21.65
CA SER A 114 -11.30 3.26 -21.57
C SER A 114 -12.13 3.64 -22.80
N PRO A 115 -13.47 3.53 -22.76
CA PRO A 115 -14.33 3.74 -23.93
C PRO A 115 -14.47 5.21 -24.36
N GLY A 116 -13.93 6.16 -23.59
CA GLY A 116 -13.99 7.59 -23.89
C GLY A 116 -12.79 8.08 -24.68
N VAL A 117 -12.98 9.13 -25.47
CA VAL A 117 -11.88 9.90 -26.05
C VAL A 117 -11.39 10.88 -25.01
N ASN A 118 -10.07 10.98 -24.85
CA ASN A 118 -9.47 12.03 -24.05
C ASN A 118 -8.78 13.05 -24.97
N LEU A 119 -9.32 14.26 -25.00
CA LEU A 119 -8.73 15.38 -25.72
C LEU A 119 -7.81 16.15 -24.80
N PHE A 120 -6.62 16.48 -25.30
CA PHE A 120 -5.76 17.46 -24.66
C PHE A 120 -5.36 18.53 -25.68
N TRP A 121 -5.20 19.77 -25.23
CA TRP A 121 -4.62 20.85 -26.04
C TRP A 121 -3.84 21.81 -25.16
N LEU A 122 -2.83 22.45 -25.75
CA LEU A 122 -2.09 23.51 -25.07
C LEU A 122 -2.88 24.82 -25.19
N GLY A 123 -3.32 25.37 -24.06
CA GLY A 123 -4.07 26.62 -24.02
C GLY A 123 -3.20 27.87 -24.14
N ASP A 124 -3.83 29.04 -24.08
CA ASP A 124 -3.16 30.34 -24.16
C ASP A 124 -2.41 30.64 -22.86
N GLY A 125 -1.15 30.18 -22.79
CA GLY A 125 -0.24 30.40 -21.67
C GLY A 125 0.80 29.28 -21.53
N PRO A 126 2.04 29.56 -21.09
CA PRO A 126 3.08 28.54 -20.98
C PRO A 126 2.68 27.42 -20.01
N GLY A 127 2.54 26.21 -20.54
CA GLY A 127 2.30 24.99 -19.76
C GLY A 127 0.85 24.75 -19.30
N ARG A 128 -0.12 25.56 -19.76
CA ARG A 128 -1.54 25.33 -19.42
C ARG A 128 -2.12 24.26 -20.35
N PHE A 129 -2.05 23.01 -19.92
CA PHE A 129 -2.73 21.90 -20.58
C PHE A 129 -4.21 21.91 -20.22
N MET A 130 -5.07 21.89 -21.23
CA MET A 130 -6.49 21.65 -21.07
C MET A 130 -6.81 20.21 -21.47
N GLU A 131 -7.71 19.58 -20.73
CA GLU A 131 -8.09 18.19 -20.92
C GLU A 131 -9.63 18.09 -20.91
N ARG A 132 -10.21 17.33 -21.84
CA ARG A 132 -11.64 17.05 -21.85
C ARG A 132 -11.90 15.62 -22.31
N ARG A 133 -12.74 14.92 -21.55
CA ARG A 133 -13.15 13.55 -21.89
C ARG A 133 -14.52 13.56 -22.55
N LEU A 134 -14.57 13.08 -23.78
CA LEU A 134 -15.76 13.12 -24.62
C LEU A 134 -16.20 11.71 -25.02
N ASP A 135 -17.47 11.60 -25.36
CA ASP A 135 -18.02 10.42 -26.02
C ASP A 135 -17.47 10.34 -27.46
N PRO A 136 -16.90 9.19 -27.87
CA PRO A 136 -16.31 9.02 -29.20
C PRO A 136 -17.30 9.22 -30.34
N ARG A 137 -18.61 8.99 -30.12
CA ARG A 137 -19.68 9.02 -31.12
C ARG A 137 -20.39 10.36 -31.21
N THR A 138 -20.62 11.02 -30.07
CA THR A 138 -21.38 12.28 -30.06
C THR A 138 -20.48 13.51 -29.97
N GLY A 139 -19.28 13.40 -29.38
CA GLY A 139 -18.45 14.57 -29.07
C GLY A 139 -18.94 15.36 -27.85
N GLU A 140 -19.95 14.87 -27.15
CA GLU A 140 -20.44 15.46 -25.90
C GLU A 140 -19.61 14.98 -24.70
N PRO A 141 -19.63 15.70 -23.56
CA PRO A 141 -18.98 15.27 -22.33
C PRO A 141 -19.40 13.84 -21.94
N LEU A 142 -18.42 12.96 -21.75
CA LEU A 142 -18.68 11.53 -21.53
C LEU A 142 -19.46 11.27 -20.22
N SER A 143 -19.21 12.08 -19.21
CA SER A 143 -19.85 11.99 -17.89
C SER A 143 -20.21 13.38 -17.41
N ARG A 144 -21.34 13.48 -16.71
CA ARG A 144 -21.76 14.70 -16.01
C ARG A 144 -20.99 14.87 -14.70
N ARG A 145 -20.39 13.80 -14.16
CA ARG A 145 -19.70 13.80 -12.87
C ARG A 145 -18.19 13.89 -13.09
N GLU A 146 -17.63 15.08 -12.88
CA GLU A 146 -16.17 15.23 -12.84
C GLU A 146 -15.61 14.52 -11.60
N THR A 147 -14.61 13.65 -11.82
CA THR A 147 -13.92 12.87 -10.79
C THR A 147 -12.55 12.47 -11.31
N LEU A 148 -11.54 12.40 -10.44
CA LEU A 148 -10.27 11.74 -10.78
C LEU A 148 -10.43 10.21 -10.78
N GLY A 149 -11.38 9.67 -10.03
CA GLY A 149 -11.60 8.23 -9.95
C GLY A 149 -10.35 7.48 -9.49
N GLY A 150 -10.01 6.39 -10.17
CA GLY A 150 -8.78 5.64 -9.91
C GLY A 150 -7.49 6.41 -10.23
N GLU A 151 -7.55 7.50 -11.01
CA GLU A 151 -6.37 8.34 -11.29
C GLU A 151 -5.83 9.00 -10.02
N PHE A 152 -6.70 9.29 -9.04
CA PHE A 152 -6.28 9.83 -7.76
C PHE A 152 -5.29 8.90 -7.05
N PHE A 153 -5.61 7.61 -6.92
CA PHE A 153 -4.75 6.64 -6.26
C PHE A 153 -3.45 6.39 -7.04
N TYR A 154 -3.52 6.36 -8.37
CA TYR A 154 -2.35 6.26 -9.23
C TYR A 154 -1.40 7.45 -9.04
N ARG A 155 -1.92 8.68 -9.01
CA ARG A 155 -1.09 9.87 -8.78
C ARG A 155 -0.57 9.95 -7.35
N PHE A 156 -1.40 9.61 -6.37
CA PHE A 156 -1.02 9.62 -4.96
C PHE A 156 0.16 8.66 -4.68
N HIS A 157 0.20 7.51 -5.36
CA HIS A 157 1.25 6.50 -5.23
C HIS A 157 2.68 7.05 -5.40
N PHE A 158 2.90 8.08 -6.23
CA PHE A 158 4.24 8.61 -6.51
C PHE A 158 4.40 10.14 -6.44
N ASN A 159 3.32 10.93 -6.60
CA ASN A 159 3.41 12.40 -6.55
C ASN A 159 3.01 12.99 -5.19
N LEU A 160 2.20 12.29 -4.39
CA LEU A 160 1.52 12.83 -3.20
C LEU A 160 0.68 14.09 -3.52
N TYR A 161 -0.59 14.14 -3.12
CA TYR A 161 -1.55 15.07 -3.74
C TYR A 161 -1.28 16.58 -3.47
N TYR A 162 -1.11 16.98 -2.21
CA TYR A 162 -1.02 18.39 -1.80
C TYR A 162 0.41 18.98 -1.84
N MET A 163 1.27 18.43 -2.68
CA MET A 163 2.63 18.95 -2.85
C MET A 163 3.04 18.93 -4.32
N SER A 164 4.13 19.62 -4.64
CA SER A 164 4.69 19.58 -5.98
C SER A 164 4.99 18.12 -6.38
N PRO A 165 4.64 17.68 -7.61
CA PRO A 165 4.94 16.34 -8.09
C PRO A 165 6.41 15.95 -7.94
N ILE A 166 7.33 16.90 -8.09
CA ILE A 166 8.77 16.67 -7.94
C ILE A 166 9.10 16.31 -6.48
N THR A 167 8.55 17.06 -5.53
CA THR A 167 8.76 16.82 -4.10
C THR A 167 8.25 15.45 -3.68
N GLY A 168 7.04 15.08 -4.08
CA GLY A 168 6.50 13.77 -3.73
C GLY A 168 7.28 12.62 -4.37
N ARG A 169 7.74 12.77 -5.61
CA ARG A 169 8.62 11.78 -6.26
C ARG A 169 9.94 11.58 -5.51
N TRP A 170 10.51 12.64 -4.94
CA TRP A 170 11.69 12.51 -4.07
C TRP A 170 11.37 11.81 -2.76
N ILE A 171 10.27 12.17 -2.10
CA ILE A 171 9.84 11.55 -0.84
C ILE A 171 9.58 10.04 -1.02
N VAL A 172 8.80 9.67 -2.03
CA VAL A 172 8.52 8.26 -2.38
C VAL A 172 9.79 7.56 -2.87
N GLY A 173 10.66 8.26 -3.60
CA GLY A 173 11.97 7.75 -4.02
C GLY A 173 12.87 7.32 -2.86
N VAL A 174 13.06 8.22 -1.90
CA VAL A 174 13.84 7.94 -0.68
C VAL A 174 13.21 6.77 0.09
N ALA A 175 11.87 6.74 0.20
CA ALA A 175 11.18 5.60 0.81
C ALA A 175 11.44 4.28 0.07
N THR A 176 11.45 4.31 -1.26
CA THR A 176 11.71 3.15 -2.10
C THR A 176 13.16 2.67 -1.97
N MET A 177 14.14 3.58 -1.85
CA MET A 177 15.55 3.23 -1.57
C MET A 177 15.69 2.56 -0.19
N PHE A 178 15.04 3.11 0.83
CA PHE A 178 15.01 2.50 2.17
C PHE A 178 14.33 1.13 2.16
N MET A 179 13.28 0.97 1.36
CA MET A 179 12.64 -0.32 1.16
C MET A 179 13.61 -1.32 0.53
N LEU A 180 14.38 -0.93 -0.49
CA LEU A 180 15.38 -1.81 -1.10
C LEU A 180 16.42 -2.26 -0.05
N VAL A 181 16.90 -1.33 0.79
CA VAL A 181 17.76 -1.65 1.93
C VAL A 181 17.07 -2.60 2.92
N ALA A 182 15.79 -2.38 3.22
CA ALA A 182 15.01 -3.24 4.11
C ALA A 182 14.82 -4.66 3.55
N ILE A 183 14.60 -4.81 2.23
CA ILE A 183 14.51 -6.12 1.56
C ILE A 183 15.84 -6.85 1.67
N ILE A 184 16.95 -6.21 1.27
CA ILE A 184 18.29 -6.83 1.28
C ILE A 184 18.70 -7.21 2.70
N SER A 185 18.57 -6.29 3.66
CA SER A 185 18.88 -6.56 5.07
C SER A 185 17.93 -7.61 5.68
N GLY A 186 16.67 -7.67 5.25
CA GLY A 186 15.71 -8.70 5.62
C GLY A 186 16.15 -10.08 5.17
N ILE A 187 16.51 -10.25 3.89
CA ILE A 187 17.04 -11.50 3.34
C ILE A 187 18.26 -11.97 4.14
N ILE A 188 19.23 -11.08 4.40
CA ILE A 188 20.44 -11.42 5.17
C ILE A 188 20.13 -11.81 6.62
N THR A 189 19.10 -11.21 7.22
CA THR A 189 18.72 -11.49 8.62
C THR A 189 18.10 -12.88 8.80
N HIS A 190 17.44 -13.40 7.76
CA HIS A 190 16.72 -14.68 7.77
C HIS A 190 17.55 -15.84 7.21
N LYS A 191 18.41 -16.46 8.04
CA LYS A 191 19.26 -17.61 7.67
C LYS A 191 18.49 -18.86 7.19
N LYS A 192 17.23 -19.02 7.61
CA LYS A 192 16.37 -20.20 7.33
C LYS A 192 15.10 -19.84 6.57
N ILE A 193 15.19 -18.84 5.68
CA ILE A 193 14.03 -18.24 5.01
C ILE A 193 13.10 -19.28 4.35
N PHE A 194 13.66 -20.30 3.71
CA PHE A 194 12.89 -21.38 3.07
C PHE A 194 12.39 -22.45 4.06
N ALA A 195 13.20 -22.84 5.05
CA ALA A 195 12.81 -23.88 6.00
C ALA A 195 11.70 -23.40 6.97
N GLU A 196 11.71 -22.12 7.34
CA GLU A 196 10.69 -21.53 8.21
C GLU A 196 9.40 -21.19 7.46
N PHE A 197 9.47 -20.93 6.14
CA PHE A 197 8.33 -20.65 5.28
C PHE A 197 7.30 -21.80 5.28
N PHE A 198 7.75 -23.06 5.21
CA PHE A 198 6.85 -24.22 5.24
C PHE A 198 6.31 -24.58 6.63
N THR A 199 6.76 -23.90 7.70
CA THR A 199 6.34 -24.20 9.08
C THR A 199 5.48 -23.08 9.66
N PHE A 200 4.25 -22.91 9.17
CA PHE A 200 3.31 -21.95 9.77
C PHE A 200 2.79 -22.47 11.11
N ARG A 201 3.11 -21.78 12.22
CA ARG A 201 2.73 -22.22 13.57
C ARG A 201 1.47 -21.50 14.06
N TRP A 202 0.31 -22.12 13.86
CA TRP A 202 -0.99 -21.60 14.32
C TRP A 202 -1.05 -21.39 15.84
N GLY A 203 -1.80 -20.36 16.26
CA GLY A 203 -2.22 -20.17 17.67
C GLY A 203 -1.14 -19.71 18.66
N LYS A 204 0.07 -19.35 18.21
CA LYS A 204 1.21 -18.97 19.09
C LYS A 204 1.44 -17.45 19.20
N GLY A 205 0.38 -16.65 19.02
CA GLY A 205 0.38 -15.20 19.25
C GLY A 205 1.45 -14.48 18.43
N GLN A 206 2.42 -13.83 19.11
CA GLN A 206 3.51 -13.09 18.48
C GLN A 206 4.31 -13.93 17.47
N ARG A 207 4.49 -15.23 17.71
CA ARG A 207 5.22 -16.11 16.77
C ARG A 207 4.45 -16.34 15.48
N SER A 208 3.14 -16.56 15.56
CA SER A 208 2.29 -16.70 14.38
C SER A 208 2.26 -15.42 13.54
N TRP A 209 2.36 -14.23 14.17
CA TRP A 209 2.48 -12.96 13.46
C TRP A 209 3.83 -12.80 12.77
N LEU A 210 4.93 -13.24 13.40
CA LEU A 210 6.24 -13.29 12.75
C LEU A 210 6.22 -14.26 11.57
N ASP A 211 5.62 -15.44 11.73
CA ASP A 211 5.48 -16.43 10.65
C ASP A 211 4.63 -15.87 9.50
N ALA A 212 3.56 -15.10 9.79
CA ALA A 212 2.75 -14.43 8.77
C ALA A 212 3.52 -13.31 8.04
N HIS A 213 4.26 -12.47 8.77
CA HIS A 213 5.12 -11.44 8.17
C HIS A 213 6.17 -12.07 7.24
N ASN A 214 6.83 -13.14 7.70
CA ASN A 214 7.77 -13.90 6.90
C ASN A 214 7.08 -14.54 5.69
N GLY A 215 5.89 -15.14 5.85
CA GLY A 215 5.14 -15.74 4.75
C GLY A 215 4.82 -14.72 3.65
N LEU A 216 4.33 -13.54 4.01
CA LEU A 216 4.04 -12.45 3.08
C LEU A 216 5.31 -11.91 2.39
N ALA A 217 6.42 -11.82 3.14
CA ALA A 217 7.69 -11.35 2.61
C ALA A 217 8.35 -12.34 1.64
N VAL A 218 8.32 -13.64 1.97
CA VAL A 218 9.01 -14.69 1.19
C VAL A 218 8.23 -15.09 -0.04
N LEU A 219 6.92 -15.31 0.09
CA LEU A 219 6.06 -15.66 -1.06
C LEU A 219 6.08 -14.56 -2.12
N GLY A 220 6.04 -13.31 -1.67
CA GLY A 220 6.06 -12.15 -2.57
C GLY A 220 7.47 -11.67 -2.93
N LEU A 221 8.55 -12.26 -2.40
CA LEU A 221 9.91 -11.70 -2.52
C LEU A 221 10.32 -11.36 -3.95
N PRO A 222 10.14 -12.25 -4.96
CA PRO A 222 10.50 -11.90 -6.34
C PRO A 222 9.75 -10.67 -6.84
N PHE A 223 8.46 -10.58 -6.52
CA PHE A 223 7.62 -9.45 -6.88
C PHE A 223 8.00 -8.18 -6.10
N HIS A 224 8.22 -8.25 -4.79
CA HIS A 224 8.61 -7.09 -3.98
C HIS A 224 9.95 -6.53 -4.42
N LEU A 225 10.95 -7.38 -4.69
CA LEU A 225 12.22 -6.93 -5.21
C LEU A 225 12.06 -6.28 -6.59
N MET A 226 11.31 -6.92 -7.49
CA MET A 226 11.05 -6.40 -8.83
C MET A 226 10.31 -5.06 -8.79
N ILE A 227 9.26 -4.91 -7.97
CA ILE A 227 8.43 -3.71 -7.94
C ILE A 227 9.17 -2.53 -7.30
N THR A 228 9.97 -2.79 -6.26
CA THR A 228 10.81 -1.76 -5.63
C THR A 228 11.90 -1.28 -6.58
N TRP A 229 12.60 -2.20 -7.24
CA TRP A 229 13.66 -1.85 -8.19
C TRP A 229 13.10 -1.10 -9.41
N SER A 230 12.06 -1.62 -10.03
CA SER A 230 11.41 -0.98 -11.18
C SER A 230 10.81 0.40 -10.86
N GLY A 231 10.31 0.60 -9.63
CA GLY A 231 9.85 1.91 -9.16
C GLY A 231 10.97 2.96 -9.13
N LEU A 232 12.17 2.58 -8.66
CA LEU A 232 13.35 3.45 -8.72
C LEU A 232 13.80 3.73 -10.15
N VAL A 233 13.77 2.71 -11.02
CA VAL A 233 14.14 2.86 -12.43
C VAL A 233 13.20 3.82 -13.17
N THR A 234 11.90 3.80 -12.85
CA THR A 234 10.90 4.72 -13.42
C THR A 234 11.24 6.19 -13.16
N LEU A 235 11.92 6.49 -12.04
CA LEU A 235 12.35 7.82 -11.64
C LEU A 235 13.87 8.01 -11.75
N MET A 236 14.58 7.12 -12.45
CA MET A 236 16.05 7.13 -12.53
C MET A 236 16.61 8.44 -13.08
N MET A 237 15.97 9.03 -14.09
CA MET A 237 16.40 10.31 -14.65
C MET A 237 16.24 11.48 -13.67
N LEU A 238 15.33 11.38 -12.70
CA LEU A 238 15.18 12.36 -11.63
C LEU A 238 16.32 12.22 -10.60
N TYR A 239 16.69 11.00 -10.24
CA TYR A 239 17.69 10.73 -9.20
C TYR A 239 19.13 10.77 -9.70
N MET A 240 19.37 10.39 -10.97
CA MET A 240 20.68 10.31 -11.59
C MET A 240 20.69 10.97 -12.98
N PRO A 241 20.41 12.29 -13.08
CA PRO A 241 20.38 12.98 -14.36
C PRO A 241 21.75 13.11 -15.03
N TRP A 242 22.86 13.01 -14.28
CA TRP A 242 24.21 13.33 -14.77
C TRP A 242 24.62 12.56 -16.01
N GLY A 243 24.26 11.28 -16.14
CA GLY A 243 24.58 10.50 -17.35
C GLY A 243 23.88 11.03 -18.60
N ALA A 244 22.65 11.53 -18.47
CA ALA A 244 21.93 12.18 -19.57
C ALA A 244 22.48 13.58 -19.83
N LEU A 245 22.78 14.35 -18.77
CA LEU A 245 23.32 15.71 -18.90
C LEU A 245 24.71 15.73 -19.54
N THR A 246 25.54 14.70 -19.34
CA THR A 246 26.86 14.59 -19.99
C THR A 246 26.75 14.11 -21.44
N ALA A 247 25.85 13.17 -21.72
CA ALA A 247 25.62 12.68 -23.08
C ALA A 247 24.91 13.71 -23.98
N PHE A 248 24.08 14.58 -23.38
CA PHE A 248 23.28 15.60 -24.05
C PHE A 248 23.51 16.96 -23.37
N PRO A 249 24.61 17.65 -23.70
CA PRO A 249 25.04 18.85 -22.96
C PRO A 249 24.14 20.06 -23.22
N THR A 250 23.47 20.15 -24.38
CA THR A 250 22.58 21.27 -24.69
C THR A 250 21.13 20.96 -24.32
N ARG A 251 20.35 22.00 -23.96
CA ARG A 251 18.91 21.83 -23.73
C ARG A 251 18.16 21.33 -24.97
N ALA A 252 18.61 21.72 -26.17
CA ALA A 252 18.02 21.25 -27.42
C ALA A 252 18.23 19.74 -27.60
N ASP A 253 19.40 19.22 -27.24
CA ASP A 253 19.70 17.78 -27.27
C ASP A 253 18.86 16.99 -26.26
N GLN A 254 18.73 17.52 -25.03
CA GLN A 254 17.92 16.92 -23.97
C GLN A 254 16.45 16.86 -24.36
N MET A 255 15.92 17.95 -24.94
CA MET A 255 14.56 17.99 -25.46
C MET A 255 14.36 16.99 -26.59
N ARG A 256 15.26 16.94 -27.58
CA ARG A 256 15.21 15.95 -28.68
C ARG A 256 15.22 14.51 -28.15
N GLN A 257 16.07 14.21 -27.17
CA GLN A 257 16.13 12.90 -26.55
C GLN A 257 14.81 12.54 -25.84
N GLN A 258 14.25 13.47 -25.06
CA GLN A 258 12.98 13.26 -24.37
C GLN A 258 11.82 13.03 -25.35
N GLN A 259 11.81 13.72 -26.49
CA GLN A 259 10.83 13.54 -27.56
C GLN A 259 10.92 12.15 -28.19
N VAL A 260 12.12 11.61 -28.37
CA VAL A 260 12.32 10.23 -28.87
C VAL A 260 11.82 9.20 -27.87
N ILE A 261 12.09 9.39 -26.57
CA ILE A 261 11.69 8.45 -25.51
C ILE A 261 10.17 8.43 -25.31
N THR A 262 9.53 9.61 -25.32
CA THR A 262 8.10 9.73 -24.99
C THR A 262 7.18 9.69 -26.21
N GLY A 263 7.72 9.88 -27.42
CA GLY A 263 6.93 10.10 -28.64
C GLY A 263 6.17 11.43 -28.65
N PHE A 264 6.28 12.24 -27.59
CA PHE A 264 5.64 13.55 -27.47
C PHE A 264 6.57 14.61 -28.05
N ARG A 265 6.33 15.03 -29.30
CA ARG A 265 7.09 16.12 -29.93
C ARG A 265 6.40 17.45 -29.66
N LEU A 266 7.12 18.38 -29.03
CA LEU A 266 6.64 19.75 -28.89
C LEU A 266 6.53 20.39 -30.28
N PRO A 267 5.51 21.22 -30.51
CA PRO A 267 5.38 21.96 -31.76
C PRO A 267 6.58 22.89 -31.95
N ALA A 268 7.04 23.02 -33.19
CA ALA A 268 7.98 24.08 -33.55
C ALA A 268 7.32 25.46 -33.35
N PRO A 269 8.07 26.54 -33.17
CA PRO A 269 7.50 27.88 -33.17
C PRO A 269 6.61 28.11 -34.41
N ARG A 270 5.46 28.76 -34.21
CA ARG A 270 4.51 29.08 -35.27
C ARG A 270 5.18 29.93 -36.36
N SER A 271 5.00 29.57 -37.62
CA SER A 271 5.67 30.21 -38.77
C SER A 271 4.86 31.37 -39.32
N GLY A 272 3.59 31.50 -38.89
CA GLY A 272 2.65 32.51 -39.38
C GLY A 272 2.13 32.27 -40.79
N HIS A 273 2.62 31.24 -41.49
CA HIS A 273 2.17 30.91 -42.84
C HIS A 273 0.97 29.97 -42.78
N ALA A 274 -0.22 30.54 -43.00
CA ALA A 274 -1.46 29.78 -42.99
C ALA A 274 -1.50 28.74 -44.12
N ALA A 275 -1.89 27.52 -43.79
CA ALA A 275 -2.19 26.47 -44.76
C ALA A 275 -3.27 25.54 -44.21
N PRO A 276 -4.17 25.03 -45.05
CA PRO A 276 -5.21 24.11 -44.60
C PRO A 276 -4.59 22.82 -44.04
N LEU A 277 -5.20 22.31 -42.96
CA LEU A 277 -4.86 20.99 -42.45
C LEU A 277 -5.39 19.95 -43.44
N GLY A 278 -4.54 18.99 -43.81
CA GLY A 278 -4.89 17.86 -44.66
C GLY A 278 -5.79 16.86 -43.94
N ASP A 279 -6.11 15.77 -44.63
CA ASP A 279 -7.01 14.73 -44.12
C ASP A 279 -6.34 13.88 -43.02
N VAL A 280 -6.45 14.35 -41.77
CA VAL A 280 -5.96 13.63 -40.58
C VAL A 280 -6.57 12.22 -40.46
N PRO A 281 -7.89 12.01 -40.66
CA PRO A 281 -8.46 10.67 -40.76
C PRO A 281 -7.75 9.74 -41.75
N ALA A 282 -7.39 10.21 -42.95
CA ALA A 282 -6.65 9.40 -43.91
C ALA A 282 -5.25 9.00 -43.40
N MET A 283 -4.55 9.91 -42.72
CA MET A 283 -3.25 9.62 -42.08
C MET A 283 -3.41 8.55 -40.97
N VAL A 284 -4.49 8.63 -40.19
CA VAL A 284 -4.82 7.60 -39.18
C VAL A 284 -5.20 6.28 -39.84
N ALA A 285 -5.92 6.29 -40.97
CA ALA A 285 -6.24 5.09 -41.72
C ALA A 285 -4.97 4.40 -42.24
N GLN A 286 -4.00 5.17 -42.73
CA GLN A 286 -2.70 4.64 -43.15
C GLN A 286 -1.94 4.00 -41.97
N ALA A 287 -1.95 4.64 -40.80
CA ALA A 287 -1.35 4.07 -39.59
C ALA A 287 -2.06 2.79 -39.12
N ARG A 288 -3.41 2.79 -39.12
CA ARG A 288 -4.25 1.64 -38.76
C ARG A 288 -3.97 0.46 -39.67
N ASN A 289 -3.92 0.67 -40.98
CA ASN A 289 -3.66 -0.39 -41.95
C ASN A 289 -2.25 -0.97 -41.78
N ARG A 290 -1.28 -0.17 -41.31
CA ARG A 290 0.09 -0.61 -41.07
C ARG A 290 0.26 -1.43 -39.79
N TRP A 291 -0.43 -1.03 -38.72
CA TRP A 291 -0.32 -1.69 -37.42
C TRP A 291 -1.37 -2.78 -37.20
N GLU A 292 -2.32 -2.93 -38.13
CA GLU A 292 -3.36 -3.96 -38.15
C GLU A 292 -3.99 -4.19 -36.76
N SER A 293 -3.72 -5.34 -36.15
CA SER A 293 -4.25 -5.78 -34.85
C SER A 293 -3.76 -4.94 -33.66
N GLN A 294 -2.66 -4.20 -33.79
CA GLN A 294 -2.11 -3.39 -32.70
C GLN A 294 -2.82 -2.04 -32.56
N GLY A 295 -3.47 -1.55 -33.62
CA GLY A 295 -4.31 -0.36 -33.59
C GLY A 295 -3.57 0.96 -33.30
N VAL A 296 -4.34 2.05 -33.30
CA VAL A 296 -3.85 3.42 -33.05
C VAL A 296 -4.26 3.84 -31.64
N GLY A 297 -3.32 4.36 -30.86
CA GLY A 297 -3.55 4.75 -29.47
C GLY A 297 -3.75 6.26 -29.29
N ARG A 298 -2.92 7.08 -29.95
CA ARG A 298 -2.97 8.55 -29.80
C ARG A 298 -2.64 9.25 -31.11
N VAL A 299 -3.19 10.45 -31.28
CA VAL A 299 -2.91 11.36 -32.40
C VAL A 299 -2.55 12.73 -31.83
N TYR A 300 -1.42 13.29 -32.25
CA TYR A 300 -1.03 14.68 -31.97
C TYR A 300 -1.12 15.48 -33.27
N VAL A 301 -1.63 16.71 -33.20
CA VAL A 301 -1.56 17.67 -34.32
C VAL A 301 -0.84 18.91 -33.82
N ASN A 302 0.36 19.15 -34.36
CA ASN A 302 1.19 20.30 -34.01
C ASN A 302 0.96 21.42 -35.04
N ASN A 303 0.83 22.66 -34.55
CA ASN A 303 0.57 23.87 -35.34
C ASN A 303 -0.56 23.68 -36.38
N PRO A 304 -1.78 23.33 -35.94
CA PRO A 304 -2.92 23.22 -36.85
C PRO A 304 -3.13 24.55 -37.59
N GLY A 305 -3.45 24.45 -38.89
CA GLY A 305 -3.70 25.61 -39.75
C GLY A 305 -2.46 26.31 -40.32
N GLU A 306 -1.26 25.73 -40.19
CA GLU A 306 -0.02 26.27 -40.76
C GLU A 306 0.66 25.34 -41.76
N ALA A 307 1.47 25.92 -42.66
CA ALA A 307 2.25 25.19 -43.66
C ALA A 307 3.21 24.14 -43.06
N GLN A 308 3.62 24.35 -41.81
CA GLN A 308 4.52 23.46 -41.06
C GLN A 308 3.77 22.51 -40.12
N ALA A 309 2.44 22.38 -40.27
CA ALA A 309 1.65 21.46 -39.46
C ALA A 309 2.25 20.05 -39.52
N ARG A 310 2.24 19.34 -38.38
CA ARG A 310 2.69 17.95 -38.30
C ARG A 310 1.65 17.12 -37.58
N VAL A 311 1.32 15.96 -38.16
CA VAL A 311 0.42 14.99 -37.53
C VAL A 311 1.27 13.81 -37.09
N ILE A 312 1.21 13.48 -35.81
CA ILE A 312 1.99 12.39 -35.22
C ILE A 312 1.00 11.35 -34.71
N VAL A 313 1.02 10.18 -35.33
CA VAL A 313 0.14 9.06 -34.96
C VAL A 313 0.96 8.07 -34.18
N LEU A 314 0.51 7.68 -32.98
CA LEU A 314 1.18 6.73 -32.09
C LEU A 314 0.38 5.43 -32.03
N ARG A 315 1.09 4.31 -32.04
CA ARG A 315 0.52 2.98 -31.87
C ARG A 315 -0.09 2.81 -30.47
N SER A 316 -1.10 1.96 -30.34
CA SER A 316 -1.55 1.53 -29.02
C SER A 316 -0.44 0.78 -28.27
N ILE A 317 -0.40 0.98 -26.95
CA ILE A 317 0.51 0.29 -26.01
C ILE A 317 -0.26 -0.67 -25.09
N GLU A 318 -1.56 -0.83 -25.30
CA GLU A 318 -2.36 -1.78 -24.51
C GLU A 318 -1.96 -3.22 -24.80
N GLY A 319 -1.83 -4.03 -23.74
CA GLY A 319 -1.44 -5.44 -23.87
C GLY A 319 0.04 -5.68 -24.20
N GLN A 320 0.86 -4.62 -24.31
CA GLN A 320 2.26 -4.73 -24.70
C GLN A 320 3.22 -4.56 -23.51
N VAL A 321 4.30 -5.36 -23.50
CA VAL A 321 5.39 -5.25 -22.51
C VAL A 321 6.39 -4.15 -22.90
N SER A 322 6.47 -3.78 -24.19
CA SER A 322 7.31 -2.66 -24.62
C SER A 322 6.54 -1.34 -24.50
N VAL A 323 7.12 -0.40 -23.75
CA VAL A 323 6.65 1.00 -23.66
C VAL A 323 7.32 1.91 -24.69
N SER A 324 8.17 1.38 -25.57
CA SER A 324 8.84 2.17 -26.60
C SER A 324 7.80 2.71 -27.60
N PRO A 325 7.71 4.04 -27.79
CA PRO A 325 6.70 4.60 -28.67
C PRO A 325 7.03 4.26 -30.12
N GLN A 326 6.10 3.59 -30.79
CA GLN A 326 6.07 3.49 -32.25
C GLN A 326 5.15 4.56 -32.80
N TYR A 327 5.64 5.34 -33.76
CA TYR A 327 4.89 6.45 -34.29
C TYR A 327 5.24 6.77 -35.75
N LEU A 328 4.27 7.37 -36.42
CA LEU A 328 4.38 7.89 -37.78
C LEU A 328 4.22 9.41 -37.73
N VAL A 329 5.10 10.13 -38.42
CA VAL A 329 5.02 11.59 -38.56
C VAL A 329 4.64 11.91 -39.99
N PHE A 330 3.52 12.61 -40.15
CA PHE A 330 3.01 13.08 -41.43
C PHE A 330 3.17 14.58 -41.55
N ASP A 331 3.33 15.03 -42.79
CA ASP A 331 3.13 16.43 -43.14
C ASP A 331 1.65 16.76 -42.97
N GLY A 332 1.35 17.75 -42.13
CA GLY A 332 -0.01 18.07 -41.73
C GLY A 332 -0.84 18.73 -42.83
N THR A 333 -0.24 19.19 -43.93
CA THR A 333 -0.97 19.82 -45.05
C THR A 333 -1.21 18.83 -46.19
N SER A 334 -0.15 18.13 -46.61
CA SER A 334 -0.20 17.20 -47.75
C SER A 334 -0.58 15.77 -47.36
N GLY A 335 -0.48 15.40 -46.08
CA GLY A 335 -0.66 14.02 -45.62
C GLY A 335 0.46 13.06 -45.99
N ARG A 336 1.55 13.56 -46.59
CA ARG A 336 2.72 12.74 -46.94
C ARG A 336 3.42 12.26 -45.66
N LEU A 337 3.72 10.96 -45.58
CA LEU A 337 4.56 10.40 -44.52
C LEU A 337 5.98 10.98 -44.60
N LEU A 338 6.44 11.60 -43.51
CA LEU A 338 7.76 12.23 -43.39
C LEU A 338 8.76 11.34 -42.64
N GLU A 339 8.32 10.77 -41.52
CA GLU A 339 9.17 9.98 -40.63
C GLU A 339 8.41 8.77 -40.11
N GLN A 340 9.12 7.67 -39.95
CA GLN A 340 8.60 6.43 -39.42
C GLN A 340 9.55 5.93 -38.34
N HIS A 341 9.02 5.72 -37.15
CA HIS A 341 9.78 5.24 -36.00
C HIS A 341 9.23 3.88 -35.54
N ASP A 342 9.73 2.81 -36.16
CA ASP A 342 9.27 1.43 -35.91
C ASP A 342 10.23 0.62 -35.03
N THR A 343 11.42 1.14 -34.74
CA THR A 343 12.49 0.33 -34.17
C THR A 343 12.33 0.05 -32.67
N THR A 344 11.82 -1.13 -32.34
CA THR A 344 12.16 -1.86 -31.10
C THR A 344 13.61 -2.32 -31.18
N ARG A 345 14.59 -1.43 -30.95
CA ARG A 345 15.97 -1.89 -30.73
C ARG A 345 15.99 -2.56 -29.35
N PRO A 346 16.35 -3.86 -29.23
CA PRO A 346 16.40 -4.55 -27.93
C PRO A 346 17.32 -3.84 -26.92
N ALA A 347 18.38 -3.18 -27.44
CA ALA A 347 19.25 -2.33 -26.66
C ALA A 347 18.56 -1.06 -26.13
N ALA A 348 17.60 -0.47 -26.85
CA ALA A 348 16.84 0.71 -26.38
C ALA A 348 15.81 0.33 -25.30
N GLU A 349 15.17 -0.84 -25.41
CA GLU A 349 14.24 -1.37 -24.40
C GLU A 349 14.95 -1.71 -23.08
N THR A 350 16.18 -2.22 -23.17
CA THR A 350 17.02 -2.55 -22.02
C THR A 350 17.72 -1.31 -21.43
N ARG A 351 18.20 -0.38 -22.28
CA ARG A 351 18.95 0.83 -21.86
C ARG A 351 18.04 1.93 -21.29
N GLY A 352 16.77 1.99 -21.70
CA GLY A 352 15.80 2.99 -21.24
C GLY A 352 14.92 2.57 -20.06
N GLY A 353 15.13 1.37 -19.50
CA GLY A 353 14.28 0.84 -18.42
C GLY A 353 12.86 0.48 -18.86
N GLY A 354 12.56 0.43 -20.17
CA GLY A 354 11.21 0.25 -20.69
C GLY A 354 10.55 -1.05 -20.23
N GLY A 355 11.29 -2.17 -20.23
CA GLY A 355 10.79 -3.44 -19.70
C GLY A 355 10.52 -3.42 -18.19
N LEU A 356 11.36 -2.73 -17.40
CA LEU A 356 11.15 -2.58 -15.96
C LEU A 356 9.97 -1.65 -15.66
N ILE A 357 9.79 -0.56 -16.42
CA ILE A 357 8.64 0.33 -16.30
C ILE A 357 7.36 -0.44 -16.64
N ALA A 358 7.36 -1.25 -17.70
CA ALA A 358 6.22 -2.08 -18.06
C ALA A 358 5.88 -3.11 -16.99
N LEU A 359 6.91 -3.76 -16.41
CA LEU A 359 6.75 -4.65 -15.25
C LEU A 359 6.18 -3.91 -14.05
N HIS A 360 6.55 -2.65 -13.82
CA HIS A 360 5.98 -1.87 -12.71
C HIS A 360 4.51 -1.52 -12.94
N GLU A 361 4.20 -0.94 -14.11
CA GLU A 361 2.86 -0.47 -14.45
C GLU A 361 1.88 -1.61 -14.72
N GLY A 362 2.36 -2.77 -15.17
CA GLY A 362 1.55 -3.95 -15.46
C GLY A 362 0.53 -3.74 -16.60
N ARG A 363 0.78 -2.84 -17.56
CA ARG A 363 -0.18 -2.54 -18.65
C ARG A 363 -0.47 -3.72 -19.57
N PHE A 364 0.50 -4.64 -19.69
CA PHE A 364 0.36 -5.88 -20.44
C PHE A 364 -0.47 -6.94 -19.70
N ALA A 365 -0.70 -6.76 -18.40
CA ALA A 365 -1.39 -7.76 -17.60
C ALA A 365 -2.86 -7.81 -17.98
N HIS A 366 -3.29 -8.96 -18.49
CA HIS A 366 -4.71 -9.29 -18.62
C HIS A 366 -5.33 -9.52 -17.23
N LEU A 367 -6.64 -9.76 -17.17
CA LEU A 367 -7.41 -9.79 -15.92
C LEU A 367 -6.78 -10.68 -14.83
N GLN A 368 -6.38 -11.90 -15.16
CA GLN A 368 -5.82 -12.86 -14.20
C GLN A 368 -4.47 -12.38 -13.64
N LEU A 369 -3.59 -11.89 -14.51
CA LEU A 369 -2.28 -11.38 -14.11
C LEU A 369 -2.41 -10.10 -13.28
N ARG A 370 -3.40 -9.26 -13.57
CA ARG A 370 -3.70 -8.07 -12.75
C ARG A 370 -4.17 -8.43 -11.35
N TRP A 371 -5.02 -9.46 -11.22
CA TRP A 371 -5.37 -9.98 -9.90
C TRP A 371 -4.15 -10.52 -9.16
N LEU A 372 -3.23 -11.21 -9.85
CA LEU A 372 -1.98 -11.66 -9.23
C LEU A 372 -1.14 -10.46 -8.73
N TYR A 373 -0.94 -9.44 -9.57
CA TYR A 373 -0.21 -8.22 -9.22
C TYR A 373 -0.87 -7.47 -8.05
N PHE A 374 -2.20 -7.37 -8.06
CA PHE A 374 -2.98 -6.79 -6.97
C PHE A 374 -2.81 -7.57 -5.66
N LEU A 375 -2.92 -8.90 -5.69
CA LEU A 375 -2.78 -9.74 -4.51
C LEU A 375 -1.35 -9.72 -3.95
N LEU A 376 -0.33 -9.72 -4.81
CA LEU A 376 1.08 -9.59 -4.40
C LEU A 376 1.40 -8.17 -3.87
N GLY A 377 0.77 -7.14 -4.43
CA GLY A 377 0.80 -5.77 -3.90
C GLY A 377 0.13 -5.65 -2.53
N LEU A 378 -1.03 -6.29 -2.35
CA LEU A 378 -1.69 -6.39 -1.04
C LEU A 378 -0.86 -7.22 -0.05
N ALA A 379 -0.16 -8.26 -0.50
CA ALA A 379 0.79 -8.99 0.33
C ALA A 379 1.94 -8.07 0.79
N GLY A 380 2.43 -7.16 -0.07
CA GLY A 380 3.38 -6.11 0.31
C GLY A 380 2.81 -5.13 1.33
N THR A 381 1.58 -4.68 1.12
CA THR A 381 0.83 -3.84 2.08
C THR A 381 0.72 -4.52 3.45
N GLY A 382 0.34 -5.80 3.46
CA GLY A 382 0.24 -6.63 4.66
C GLY A 382 1.59 -6.89 5.32
N MET A 383 2.65 -7.10 4.55
CA MET A 383 4.02 -7.25 5.06
C MET A 383 4.47 -5.99 5.80
N VAL A 384 4.33 -4.81 5.20
CA VAL A 384 4.69 -3.54 5.84
C VAL A 384 3.83 -3.28 7.09
N GLY A 385 2.51 -3.44 6.96
CA GLY A 385 1.59 -3.24 8.08
C GLY A 385 1.85 -4.20 9.25
N SER A 386 2.08 -5.47 8.97
CA SER A 386 2.41 -6.47 10.00
C SER A 386 3.77 -6.19 10.66
N GLY A 387 4.77 -5.70 9.92
CA GLY A 387 6.06 -5.30 10.47
C GLY A 387 5.94 -4.15 11.49
N LEU A 388 5.17 -3.12 11.15
CA LEU A 388 4.88 -1.98 12.04
C LEU A 388 4.14 -2.42 13.30
N VAL A 389 3.12 -3.27 13.16
CA VAL A 389 2.37 -3.82 14.30
C VAL A 389 3.27 -4.70 15.17
N LEU A 390 4.05 -5.60 14.58
CA LEU A 390 4.96 -6.48 15.31
C LEU A 390 5.99 -5.69 16.12
N TRP A 391 6.50 -4.58 15.57
CA TRP A 391 7.39 -3.68 16.31
C TRP A 391 6.71 -3.13 17.57
N THR A 392 5.49 -2.59 17.44
CA THR A 392 4.76 -2.04 18.60
C THR A 392 4.45 -3.10 19.65
N VAL A 393 3.96 -4.28 19.24
CA VAL A 393 3.66 -5.40 20.16
C VAL A 393 4.92 -5.86 20.89
N LYS A 394 6.04 -6.04 20.18
CA LYS A 394 7.31 -6.48 20.75
C LYS A 394 7.92 -5.43 21.68
N ARG A 395 7.81 -4.15 21.34
CA ARG A 395 8.37 -3.04 22.12
C ARG A 395 7.55 -2.77 23.37
N ARG A 396 6.22 -2.90 23.32
CA ARG A 396 5.31 -2.71 24.46
C ARG A 396 5.65 -3.60 25.65
N VAL A 397 5.99 -4.87 25.41
CA VAL A 397 6.38 -5.83 26.46
C VAL A 397 7.71 -5.47 27.14
N LYS A 398 8.54 -4.66 26.48
CA LYS A 398 9.84 -4.20 27.00
C LYS A 398 9.76 -2.83 27.68
N LEU A 399 8.57 -2.21 27.72
CA LEU A 399 8.41 -0.92 28.38
C LEU A 399 8.48 -1.08 29.91
N PRO A 400 9.03 -0.09 30.63
CA PRO A 400 8.99 -0.06 32.10
C PRO A 400 7.55 -0.07 32.63
N ASP A 401 6.67 0.72 32.00
CA ASP A 401 5.23 0.75 32.24
C ASP A 401 4.50 0.54 30.90
N PRO A 402 3.92 -0.66 30.67
CA PRO A 402 3.14 -0.95 29.47
C PRO A 402 1.86 -0.12 29.34
N ASP A 403 1.26 0.32 30.44
CA ASP A 403 -0.01 1.04 30.44
C ASP A 403 0.19 2.55 30.23
N ARG A 404 1.38 3.07 30.58
CA ARG A 404 1.78 4.48 30.35
C ARG A 404 3.06 4.59 29.52
N PRO A 405 3.01 4.29 28.21
CA PRO A 405 4.14 4.42 27.31
C PRO A 405 4.64 5.87 27.15
N TYR A 406 5.95 6.03 26.94
CA TYR A 406 6.57 7.30 26.57
C TYR A 406 6.05 7.83 25.22
N PHE A 407 6.21 9.14 24.97
CA PHE A 407 5.65 9.82 23.80
C PHE A 407 5.98 9.15 22.46
N GLY A 408 7.26 8.83 22.19
CA GLY A 408 7.66 8.20 20.94
C GLY A 408 6.96 6.86 20.66
N PHE A 409 6.73 6.02 21.68
CA PHE A 409 5.96 4.79 21.50
C PHE A 409 4.49 5.10 21.20
N ARG A 410 3.88 6.05 21.91
CA ARG A 410 2.50 6.47 21.67
C ARG A 410 2.33 6.99 20.25
N LEU A 411 3.26 7.80 19.77
CA LEU A 411 3.26 8.33 18.40
C LEU A 411 3.24 7.20 17.38
N VAL A 412 4.16 6.23 17.47
CA VAL A 412 4.21 5.08 16.56
C VAL A 412 2.92 4.27 16.61
N GLU A 413 2.38 4.02 17.81
CA GLU A 413 1.12 3.28 17.96
C GLU A 413 -0.07 4.02 17.32
N ARG A 414 -0.15 5.35 17.46
CA ARG A 414 -1.24 6.13 16.87
C ARG A 414 -1.10 6.26 15.36
N LEU A 415 0.11 6.45 14.85
CA LEU A 415 0.39 6.44 13.41
C LEU A 415 0.06 5.09 12.79
N ASN A 416 0.34 3.97 13.48
CA ASN A 416 -0.07 2.65 13.00
C ASN A 416 -1.59 2.54 12.84
N ILE A 417 -2.37 3.01 13.81
CA ILE A 417 -3.83 3.00 13.73
C ILE A 417 -4.32 3.90 12.58
N ALA A 418 -3.82 5.14 12.54
CA ALA A 418 -4.20 6.14 11.54
C ALA A 418 -3.89 5.69 10.10
N THR A 419 -2.78 5.00 9.91
CA THR A 419 -2.37 4.54 8.58
C THR A 419 -3.00 3.20 8.22
N ILE A 420 -2.93 2.18 9.08
CA ILE A 420 -3.35 0.82 8.72
C ILE A 420 -4.88 0.65 8.75
N ALA A 421 -5.57 1.32 9.67
CA ALA A 421 -7.05 1.31 9.71
C ALA A 421 -7.65 2.56 9.08
N GLY A 422 -7.03 3.73 9.31
CA GLY A 422 -7.58 5.01 8.83
C GLY A 422 -7.43 5.25 7.32
N LEU A 423 -6.34 4.79 6.68
CA LEU A 423 -6.18 4.99 5.23
C LEU A 423 -7.21 4.19 4.41
N PRO A 424 -7.44 2.88 4.64
CA PRO A 424 -8.52 2.16 3.95
C PRO A 424 -9.91 2.77 4.19
N LEU A 425 -10.15 3.29 5.41
CA LEU A 425 -11.39 3.99 5.74
C LEU A 425 -11.54 5.26 4.88
N ALA A 426 -10.48 6.07 4.77
CA ALA A 426 -10.45 7.25 3.92
C ALA A 426 -10.64 6.93 2.43
N MET A 427 -9.99 5.86 1.93
CA MET A 427 -10.19 5.37 0.56
C MET A 427 -11.64 4.96 0.32
N THR A 428 -12.31 4.36 1.29
CA THR A 428 -13.73 4.01 1.19
C THR A 428 -14.60 5.26 1.21
N ALA A 429 -14.28 6.25 2.06
CA ALA A 429 -14.99 7.52 2.11
C ALA A 429 -14.89 8.31 0.80
N PHE A 430 -13.77 8.21 0.07
CA PHE A 430 -13.63 8.76 -1.29
C PHE A 430 -14.69 8.18 -2.25
N LEU A 431 -14.93 6.86 -2.19
CA LEU A 431 -15.97 6.21 -3.01
C LEU A 431 -17.38 6.65 -2.61
N TRP A 432 -17.61 6.89 -1.31
CA TRP A 432 -18.87 7.43 -0.80
C TRP A 432 -19.09 8.88 -1.24
N GLY A 433 -18.05 9.72 -1.15
CA GLY A 433 -18.05 11.09 -1.65
C GLY A 433 -18.46 11.13 -3.12
N ASN A 434 -17.98 10.19 -3.93
CA ASN A 434 -18.38 10.09 -5.33
C ASN A 434 -19.87 9.82 -5.56
N ARG A 435 -20.55 9.09 -4.66
CA ARG A 435 -22.00 8.84 -4.76
C ARG A 435 -22.83 9.97 -4.17
N LEU A 436 -22.40 10.54 -3.07
CA LEU A 436 -23.15 11.51 -2.27
C LEU A 436 -22.99 12.96 -2.73
N LEU A 437 -21.87 13.32 -3.35
CA LEU A 437 -21.68 14.67 -3.89
C LEU A 437 -22.60 14.89 -5.12
N PRO A 438 -23.24 16.07 -5.25
CA PRO A 438 -24.11 16.37 -6.39
C PRO A 438 -23.33 16.25 -7.70
N ALA A 439 -23.97 15.72 -8.74
CA ALA A 439 -23.32 15.40 -10.01
C ALA A 439 -22.71 16.63 -10.69
N ASP A 440 -23.43 17.75 -10.66
CA ASP A 440 -23.11 18.99 -11.36
C ASP A 440 -22.46 20.05 -10.45
N ALA A 441 -22.14 19.69 -9.19
CA ALA A 441 -21.56 20.62 -8.23
C ALA A 441 -20.20 21.15 -8.72
N GLY A 442 -20.04 22.47 -8.75
CA GLY A 442 -18.79 23.12 -9.16
C GLY A 442 -18.58 23.30 -10.67
N GLN A 443 -19.55 22.95 -11.54
CA GLN A 443 -19.51 23.30 -12.98
C GLN A 443 -19.83 24.79 -13.26
N GLY A 444 -19.48 25.70 -12.33
CA GLY A 444 -19.75 27.13 -12.47
C GLY A 444 -19.05 27.77 -13.67
N SER A 445 -19.85 28.24 -14.64
CA SER A 445 -19.59 29.33 -15.60
C SER A 445 -18.39 29.21 -16.56
N SER A 446 -18.36 28.19 -17.42
CA SER A 446 -17.68 28.32 -18.74
C SER A 446 -18.66 28.65 -19.88
N GLY A 447 -19.97 28.65 -19.62
CA GLY A 447 -21.00 29.22 -20.50
C GLY A 447 -21.81 30.26 -19.73
N GLY A 448 -21.87 31.49 -20.24
CA GLY A 448 -22.44 32.68 -19.59
C GLY A 448 -23.97 32.67 -19.41
N ALA A 449 -24.50 31.69 -18.67
CA ALA A 449 -25.85 31.79 -18.11
C ALA A 449 -25.73 32.29 -16.65
N PRO A 450 -26.37 33.40 -16.27
CA PRO A 450 -26.49 33.79 -14.88
C PRO A 450 -27.20 32.67 -14.13
N LEU A 451 -26.55 32.10 -13.12
CA LEU A 451 -27.21 31.19 -12.19
C LEU A 451 -28.35 31.96 -11.53
N ALA A 452 -29.59 31.52 -11.74
CA ALA A 452 -30.76 32.09 -11.08
C ALA A 452 -30.51 32.19 -9.57
N GLU A 453 -30.65 33.39 -9.01
CA GLU A 453 -30.26 33.77 -7.64
C GLU A 453 -30.99 33.03 -6.50
N GLY A 454 -31.83 32.04 -6.80
CA GLY A 454 -32.78 31.46 -5.83
C GLY A 454 -32.43 30.11 -5.19
N THR A 455 -31.51 29.31 -5.76
CA THR A 455 -31.52 27.86 -5.45
C THR A 455 -30.14 27.19 -5.38
N VAL A 456 -29.09 27.87 -4.91
CA VAL A 456 -27.76 27.24 -4.75
C VAL A 456 -27.57 26.83 -3.30
N HIS A 457 -27.74 25.53 -3.02
CA HIS A 457 -27.55 24.94 -1.70
C HIS A 457 -26.12 25.24 -1.17
N GLY A 458 -25.98 25.41 0.16
CA GLY A 458 -24.69 25.71 0.80
C GLY A 458 -23.57 24.70 0.47
N LEU A 459 -23.92 23.46 0.11
CA LEU A 459 -22.98 22.43 -0.32
C LEU A 459 -22.35 22.73 -1.69
N ASP A 460 -23.10 23.27 -2.66
CA ASP A 460 -22.58 23.56 -4.00
C ASP A 460 -21.57 24.73 -3.95
N ARG A 461 -21.85 25.72 -3.10
CA ARG A 461 -20.89 26.81 -2.81
C ARG A 461 -19.61 26.29 -2.16
N LEU A 462 -19.73 25.35 -1.22
CA LEU A 462 -18.57 24.72 -0.58
C LEU A 462 -17.74 23.92 -1.60
N VAL A 463 -18.39 23.11 -2.44
CA VAL A 463 -17.71 22.33 -3.48
C VAL A 463 -17.01 23.24 -4.50
N ALA A 464 -17.67 24.31 -4.93
CA ALA A 464 -17.06 25.31 -5.80
C ALA A 464 -15.85 25.99 -5.14
N ALA A 465 -15.96 26.36 -3.85
CA ALA A 465 -14.87 26.97 -3.09
C ALA A 465 -13.66 26.04 -2.91
N ILE A 466 -13.87 24.72 -2.86
CA ILE A 466 -12.80 23.71 -2.75
C ILE A 466 -12.11 23.45 -4.10
N GLY A 467 -12.60 24.03 -5.21
CA GLY A 467 -12.02 23.86 -6.54
C GLY A 467 -12.79 22.89 -7.43
N GLY A 468 -14.03 22.56 -7.07
CA GLY A 468 -14.92 21.72 -7.84
C GLY A 468 -15.09 20.31 -7.27
N ARG A 469 -15.92 19.52 -7.95
CA ARG A 469 -16.37 18.22 -7.46
C ARG A 469 -15.23 17.22 -7.24
N ALA A 470 -14.28 17.13 -8.17
CA ALA A 470 -13.16 16.19 -8.06
C ALA A 470 -12.27 16.52 -6.84
N GLU A 471 -12.00 17.80 -6.59
CA GLU A 471 -11.27 18.26 -5.41
C GLU A 471 -12.04 17.99 -4.12
N ALA A 472 -13.37 18.16 -4.13
CA ALA A 472 -14.20 17.85 -2.96
C ALA A 472 -14.16 16.36 -2.58
N GLU A 473 -14.11 15.43 -3.55
CA GLU A 473 -13.91 13.99 -3.25
C GLU A 473 -12.58 13.77 -2.51
N ILE A 474 -11.53 14.46 -2.93
CA ILE A 474 -10.19 14.33 -2.35
C ILE A 474 -10.11 15.00 -0.98
N ALA A 475 -10.82 16.13 -0.80
CA ALA A 475 -11.01 16.73 0.52
C ALA A 475 -11.73 15.79 1.48
N VAL A 476 -12.75 15.04 1.02
CA VAL A 476 -13.40 14.00 1.83
C VAL A 476 -12.41 12.91 2.23
N PHE A 477 -11.59 12.42 1.29
CA PHE A 477 -10.53 11.45 1.57
C PHE A 477 -9.58 11.92 2.68
N PHE A 478 -8.96 13.09 2.52
CA PHE A 478 -8.00 13.60 3.51
C PHE A 478 -8.66 14.02 4.82
N GLY A 479 -9.89 14.55 4.76
CA GLY A 479 -10.68 14.91 5.94
C GLY A 479 -10.99 13.69 6.80
N VAL A 480 -11.48 12.59 6.20
CA VAL A 480 -11.72 11.34 6.92
C VAL A 480 -10.43 10.73 7.44
N TRP A 481 -9.33 10.83 6.68
CA TRP A 481 -8.03 10.33 7.15
C TRP A 481 -7.52 11.11 8.37
N ALA A 482 -7.63 12.44 8.35
CA ALA A 482 -7.27 13.31 9.47
C ALA A 482 -8.17 13.07 10.69
N LEU A 483 -9.47 12.89 10.49
CA LEU A 483 -10.41 12.52 11.54
C LEU A 483 -10.07 11.15 12.14
N ALA A 484 -9.69 10.16 11.34
CA ALA A 484 -9.25 8.85 11.83
C ALA A 484 -7.96 8.97 12.66
N ALA A 485 -7.03 9.83 12.26
CA ALA A 485 -5.82 10.11 13.03
C ALA A 485 -6.12 10.81 14.36
N LEU A 486 -6.99 11.81 14.36
CA LEU A 486 -7.45 12.49 15.58
C LEU A 486 -8.18 11.51 16.50
N TYR A 487 -9.07 10.69 15.95
CA TYR A 487 -9.79 9.64 16.68
C TYR A 487 -8.83 8.64 17.32
N ALA A 488 -7.78 8.24 16.59
CA ALA A 488 -6.72 7.38 17.10
C ALA A 488 -5.96 8.04 18.25
N CYS A 489 -5.80 9.36 18.29
CA CYS A 489 -5.18 10.07 19.40
C CYS A 489 -6.10 10.18 20.64
N LEU A 490 -7.39 10.41 20.43
CA LEU A 490 -8.37 10.66 21.50
C LEU A 490 -8.89 9.38 22.18
N ARG A 491 -8.88 8.23 21.49
CA ARG A 491 -9.43 6.97 22.01
C ARG A 491 -8.36 6.05 22.59
N PRO A 492 -8.71 5.14 23.51
CA PRO A 492 -7.83 4.04 23.89
C PRO A 492 -7.42 3.22 22.65
N ALA A 493 -6.13 2.93 22.49
CA ALA A 493 -5.58 2.34 21.26
C ALA A 493 -6.32 1.09 20.78
N ARG A 494 -6.64 0.18 21.71
CA ARG A 494 -7.43 -1.03 21.40
C ARG A 494 -8.82 -0.72 20.85
N ARG A 495 -9.51 0.28 21.40
CA ARG A 495 -10.85 0.68 20.91
C ARG A 495 -10.74 1.34 19.54
N ALA A 496 -9.78 2.25 19.36
CA ALA A 496 -9.54 2.90 18.08
C ALA A 496 -9.30 1.89 16.94
N TRP A 497 -8.49 0.85 17.17
CA TRP A 497 -8.31 -0.25 16.21
C TRP A 497 -9.62 -0.92 15.83
N ILE A 498 -10.41 -1.35 16.83
CA ILE A 498 -11.66 -2.09 16.60
C ILE A 498 -12.68 -1.20 15.88
N GLU A 499 -12.87 0.03 16.36
CA GLU A 499 -13.88 0.97 15.87
C GLU A 499 -13.58 1.44 14.44
N LEU A 500 -12.32 1.78 14.12
CA LEU A 500 -11.94 2.19 12.76
C LEU A 500 -11.99 1.02 11.76
N LEU A 501 -11.53 -0.18 12.15
CA LEU A 501 -11.63 -1.36 11.29
C LEU A 501 -13.09 -1.79 11.06
N ALA A 502 -13.92 -1.74 12.11
CA ALA A 502 -15.35 -2.04 11.98
C ALA A 502 -16.09 -0.99 11.16
N GLY A 503 -15.77 0.30 11.35
CA GLY A 503 -16.32 1.39 10.55
C GLY A 503 -15.95 1.26 9.07
N CYS A 504 -14.69 0.93 8.77
CA CYS A 504 -14.23 0.65 7.42
C CYS A 504 -14.97 -0.55 6.81
N ALA A 505 -15.09 -1.65 7.55
CA ALA A 505 -15.85 -2.82 7.12
C ALA A 505 -17.32 -2.50 6.82
N GLY A 506 -17.96 -1.71 7.69
CA GLY A 506 -19.35 -1.27 7.51
C GLY A 506 -19.54 -0.41 6.27
N LEU A 507 -18.69 0.61 6.07
CA LEU A 507 -18.75 1.45 4.87
C LEU A 507 -18.50 0.66 3.59
N LEU A 508 -17.51 -0.25 3.59
CA LEU A 508 -17.23 -1.11 2.44
C LEU A 508 -18.45 -2.00 2.11
N ALA A 509 -19.04 -2.65 3.12
CA ALA A 509 -20.22 -3.51 2.95
C ALA A 509 -21.45 -2.74 2.43
N LEU A 510 -21.61 -1.49 2.85
CA LEU A 510 -22.72 -0.63 2.44
C LEU A 510 -22.47 0.07 1.11
N THR A 511 -21.25 0.03 0.55
CA THR A 511 -20.92 0.72 -0.71
C THR A 511 -21.74 0.20 -1.90
N PRO A 512 -21.90 -1.12 -2.13
CA PRO A 512 -22.77 -1.62 -3.21
C PRO A 512 -24.25 -1.24 -3.02
N VAL A 513 -24.72 -1.17 -1.77
CA VAL A 513 -26.09 -0.74 -1.45
C VAL A 513 -26.27 0.74 -1.78
N LEU A 514 -25.34 1.59 -1.35
CA LEU A 514 -25.34 3.01 -1.71
C LEU A 514 -25.29 3.20 -3.23
N ASN A 515 -24.48 2.40 -3.93
CA ASN A 515 -24.40 2.43 -5.38
C ASN A 515 -25.75 2.09 -6.04
N ALA A 516 -26.46 1.09 -5.54
CA ALA A 516 -27.78 0.70 -6.04
C ALA A 516 -28.87 1.77 -5.75
N LEU A 517 -28.73 2.54 -4.67
CA LEU A 517 -29.66 3.62 -4.31
C LEU A 517 -29.41 4.92 -5.08
N THR A 518 -28.18 5.15 -5.54
CA THR A 518 -27.74 6.42 -6.13
C THR A 518 -27.46 6.33 -7.63
N SER A 519 -27.57 5.13 -8.22
CA SER A 519 -27.33 4.92 -9.64
C SER A 519 -28.23 3.83 -10.21
N THR A 520 -28.42 3.86 -11.53
CA THR A 520 -29.10 2.80 -12.28
C THR A 520 -28.23 1.55 -12.46
N ARG A 521 -26.97 1.59 -12.01
CA ARG A 521 -25.95 0.55 -12.19
C ARG A 521 -25.48 0.01 -10.85
N GLY A 522 -26.30 -0.84 -10.25
CA GLY A 522 -25.93 -1.65 -9.08
C GLY A 522 -25.48 -3.07 -9.45
N LEU A 523 -24.98 -3.81 -8.46
CA LEU A 523 -24.56 -5.21 -8.61
C LEU A 523 -25.55 -6.10 -9.39
N LEU A 524 -26.84 -6.07 -9.04
CA LEU A 524 -27.86 -6.91 -9.68
C LEU A 524 -28.14 -6.51 -11.14
N PRO A 525 -28.43 -5.22 -11.47
CA PRO A 525 -28.52 -4.77 -12.85
C PRO A 525 -27.28 -5.11 -13.69
N SER A 526 -26.08 -4.88 -13.15
CA SER A 526 -24.82 -5.18 -13.83
C SER A 526 -24.62 -6.66 -14.10
N LEU A 527 -25.01 -7.53 -13.15
CA LEU A 527 -24.96 -8.98 -13.36
C LEU A 527 -25.90 -9.42 -14.50
N ARG A 528 -27.09 -8.84 -14.59
CA ARG A 528 -28.05 -9.13 -15.68
C ARG A 528 -27.57 -8.64 -17.04
N GLN A 529 -26.89 -7.50 -17.08
CA GLN A 529 -26.37 -6.87 -18.31
C GLN A 529 -24.99 -7.39 -18.73
N GLY A 530 -24.36 -8.25 -17.92
CA GLY A 530 -22.99 -8.73 -18.17
C GLY A 530 -21.90 -7.67 -17.96
N ASP A 531 -22.17 -6.62 -17.18
CA ASP A 531 -21.19 -5.59 -16.82
C ASP A 531 -20.27 -6.09 -15.69
N TRP A 532 -19.30 -6.91 -16.08
CA TRP A 532 -18.32 -7.51 -15.17
C TRP A 532 -17.44 -6.48 -14.45
N THR A 533 -17.33 -5.24 -14.95
CA THR A 533 -16.55 -4.19 -14.27
C THR A 533 -17.21 -3.81 -12.95
N PHE A 534 -18.52 -3.55 -12.98
CA PHE A 534 -19.27 -3.22 -11.78
C PHE A 534 -19.41 -4.41 -10.83
N VAL A 535 -19.66 -5.61 -11.38
CA VAL A 535 -19.79 -6.84 -10.58
C VAL A 535 -18.50 -7.15 -9.82
N THR A 536 -17.35 -7.14 -10.51
CA THR A 536 -16.07 -7.48 -9.85
C THR A 536 -15.65 -6.42 -8.84
N MET A 537 -15.95 -5.14 -9.09
CA MET A 537 -15.70 -4.06 -8.13
C MET A 537 -16.53 -4.23 -6.86
N ASP A 538 -17.85 -4.41 -6.99
CA ASP A 538 -18.76 -4.56 -5.84
C ASP A 538 -18.41 -5.83 -5.02
N LEU A 539 -18.09 -6.95 -5.68
CA LEU A 539 -17.61 -8.16 -5.00
C LEU A 539 -16.25 -7.95 -4.31
N GLY A 540 -15.35 -7.19 -4.92
CA GLY A 540 -14.07 -6.81 -4.33
C GLY A 540 -14.26 -5.99 -3.05
N LEU A 541 -15.17 -5.02 -3.06
CA LEU A 541 -15.53 -4.22 -1.89
C LEU A 541 -16.11 -5.07 -0.77
N LEU A 542 -17.01 -6.01 -1.08
CA LEU A 542 -17.57 -6.95 -0.10
C LEU A 542 -16.50 -7.89 0.49
N THR A 543 -15.56 -8.34 -0.33
CA THR A 543 -14.44 -9.19 0.11
C THR A 543 -13.53 -8.42 1.07
N LEU A 544 -13.21 -7.15 0.74
CA LEU A 544 -12.46 -6.26 1.63
C LEU A 544 -13.23 -5.95 2.93
N ALA A 545 -14.56 -5.79 2.84
CA ALA A 545 -15.41 -5.61 4.01
C ALA A 545 -15.31 -6.81 4.96
N ALA A 546 -15.41 -8.04 4.43
CA ALA A 546 -15.24 -9.26 5.20
C ALA A 546 -13.84 -9.36 5.83
N LEU A 547 -12.79 -8.99 5.09
CA LEU A 547 -11.42 -8.95 5.61
C LEU A 547 -11.29 -7.96 6.77
N MET A 548 -11.71 -6.71 6.59
CA MET A 548 -11.66 -5.67 7.64
C MET A 548 -12.51 -6.05 8.86
N GLY A 549 -13.71 -6.61 8.63
CA GLY A 549 -14.59 -7.09 9.69
C GLY A 549 -13.96 -8.26 10.47
N SER A 550 -13.29 -9.19 9.78
CA SER A 550 -12.57 -10.28 10.43
C SER A 550 -11.40 -9.78 11.28
N LEU A 551 -10.68 -8.74 10.83
CA LEU A 551 -9.60 -8.11 11.59
C LEU A 551 -10.14 -7.37 12.82
N ALA A 552 -11.25 -6.64 12.68
CA ALA A 552 -11.93 -5.99 13.80
C ALA A 552 -12.37 -7.01 14.85
N TRP A 553 -13.02 -8.09 14.43
CA TRP A 553 -13.50 -9.16 15.29
C TRP A 553 -12.35 -9.90 16.00
N ARG A 554 -11.29 -10.25 15.27
CA ARG A 554 -10.10 -10.89 15.86
C ARG A 554 -9.42 -9.97 16.87
N THR A 555 -9.31 -8.67 16.57
CA THR A 555 -8.73 -7.67 17.49
C THR A 555 -9.59 -7.49 18.74
N ALA A 556 -10.91 -7.52 18.60
CA ALA A 556 -11.84 -7.44 19.73
C ALA A 556 -11.75 -8.68 20.63
N ARG A 557 -11.64 -9.88 20.06
CA ARG A 557 -11.54 -11.14 20.81
C ARG A 557 -10.16 -11.42 21.37
N PHE A 558 -9.11 -10.76 20.88
CA PHE A 558 -7.75 -10.97 21.37
C PHE A 558 -7.61 -10.54 22.83
N ARG A 559 -7.30 -11.51 23.69
CA ARG A 559 -6.94 -11.30 25.10
C ARG A 559 -5.45 -11.61 25.27
N PRO A 560 -4.59 -10.63 25.60
CA PRO A 560 -3.20 -10.90 25.84
C PRO A 560 -3.04 -11.82 27.06
N LYS A 561 -2.32 -12.95 26.91
CA LYS A 561 -1.95 -13.79 28.05
C LYS A 561 -0.92 -13.03 28.88
N THR A 562 -1.34 -12.45 30.00
CA THR A 562 -0.43 -11.86 30.99
C THR A 562 0.45 -12.97 31.56
N LYS A 563 1.77 -12.89 31.39
CA LYS A 563 2.68 -13.73 32.17
C LYS A 563 2.54 -13.33 33.64
N PRO A 564 2.35 -14.26 34.58
CA PRO A 564 2.39 -13.93 35.99
C PRO A 564 3.74 -13.27 36.30
N ALA A 565 3.69 -12.16 37.03
CA ALA A 565 4.89 -11.46 37.48
C ALA A 565 5.83 -12.49 38.10
N ARG A 566 7.08 -12.55 37.60
CA ARG A 566 8.11 -13.43 38.16
C ARG A 566 8.21 -13.08 39.64
N LYS A 567 7.74 -13.97 40.53
CA LYS A 567 7.93 -13.82 41.98
C LYS A 567 9.39 -13.43 42.20
N ALA A 568 9.62 -12.29 42.85
CA ALA A 568 10.96 -11.86 43.20
C ALA A 568 11.69 -13.03 43.88
N PRO A 569 12.97 -13.29 43.55
CA PRO A 569 13.71 -14.37 44.18
C PRO A 569 13.65 -14.17 45.70
N ALA A 570 13.25 -15.23 46.42
CA ALA A 570 13.04 -15.23 47.86
C ALA A 570 14.27 -14.74 48.66
N ALA A 571 15.44 -14.70 48.04
CA ALA A 571 16.68 -14.15 48.59
C ALA A 571 16.58 -12.68 49.01
N ALA A 572 15.77 -11.85 48.33
CA ALA A 572 15.62 -10.43 48.69
C ALA A 572 14.66 -10.18 49.88
N ARG A 573 13.86 -11.18 50.25
CA ARG A 573 12.98 -11.13 51.44
C ARG A 573 13.69 -11.60 52.71
N ALA A 574 14.80 -12.34 52.58
CA ALA A 574 15.58 -12.80 53.72
C ALA A 574 16.49 -11.70 54.29
N THR A 575 17.05 -10.83 53.43
CA THR A 575 17.90 -9.70 53.87
C THR A 575 17.12 -8.64 54.63
N THR A 576 15.93 -8.25 54.15
CA THR A 576 15.07 -7.26 54.82
C THR A 576 14.49 -7.75 56.15
N ARG A 577 14.26 -9.07 56.32
CA ARG A 577 13.84 -9.64 57.61
C ARG A 577 14.99 -9.78 58.60
N ARG A 578 16.24 -9.94 58.15
CA ARG A 578 17.42 -10.04 59.01
C ARG A 578 17.88 -8.68 59.52
N GLU A 579 17.76 -7.63 58.71
CA GLU A 579 17.99 -6.23 59.14
C GLU A 579 16.92 -5.73 60.13
N ALA A 580 15.64 -6.07 59.90
CA ALA A 580 14.58 -5.71 60.84
C ALA A 580 14.72 -6.43 62.19
N ALA A 581 15.23 -7.66 62.21
CA ALA A 581 15.45 -8.42 63.45
C ALA A 581 16.66 -7.93 64.26
N SER A 582 17.71 -7.38 63.62
CA SER A 582 18.90 -6.85 64.31
C SER A 582 18.68 -5.49 64.97
N VAL A 583 17.64 -4.74 64.57
CA VAL A 583 17.33 -3.43 65.16
C VAL A 583 16.48 -3.55 66.44
N THR A 584 15.70 -4.62 66.60
CA THR A 584 14.85 -4.85 67.79
C THR A 584 15.57 -5.40 69.02
N THR A 585 16.83 -5.82 68.93
CA THR A 585 17.59 -6.37 70.09
C THR A 585 18.46 -5.35 70.84
N ALA A 586 18.41 -4.05 70.48
CA ALA A 586 19.27 -3.03 71.07
C ALA A 586 18.55 -2.04 72.02
N GLY A 587 17.31 -2.30 72.44
CA GLY A 587 16.62 -1.38 73.34
C GLY A 587 15.41 -1.96 74.03
N ALA A 588 15.60 -2.63 75.17
CA ALA A 588 14.60 -2.75 76.23
C ALA A 588 15.23 -3.42 77.46
N GLY A 589 15.90 -2.62 78.28
CA GLY A 589 16.09 -2.94 79.69
C GLY A 589 14.90 -2.41 80.50
N LYS A 590 14.54 -3.18 81.55
CA LYS A 590 13.70 -2.87 82.74
C LYS A 590 12.21 -3.28 82.75
N LYS A 591 11.91 -3.98 83.86
CA LYS A 591 10.64 -4.32 84.57
C LYS A 591 9.92 -5.59 84.06
N ALA A 592 9.89 -6.70 84.82
CA ALA A 592 9.06 -7.00 86.02
C ALA A 592 7.56 -6.96 85.66
N GLU A 593 6.67 -7.92 85.90
CA GLU A 593 6.53 -9.06 86.84
C GLU A 593 5.20 -9.78 86.46
N THR A 594 5.01 -11.06 86.86
CA THR A 594 3.74 -11.84 87.03
C THR A 594 2.77 -12.03 85.83
N ASP A 595 1.96 -13.09 85.64
CA ASP A 595 1.70 -14.39 86.26
C ASP A 595 0.72 -15.17 85.32
N SER A 596 0.60 -16.48 85.53
CA SER A 596 -0.55 -17.38 85.27
C SER A 596 -1.13 -17.67 83.86
N ARG A 597 -0.91 -18.94 83.44
CA ARG A 597 -1.82 -19.82 82.65
C ARG A 597 -3.15 -20.07 83.43
N PRO A 598 -4.25 -20.63 82.87
CA PRO A 598 -4.30 -21.75 81.90
C PRO A 598 -5.46 -21.76 80.86
N ALA A 599 -5.47 -22.79 80.00
CA ALA A 599 -6.59 -23.25 79.17
C ALA A 599 -7.70 -23.94 80.01
N PRO A 600 -8.93 -24.16 79.49
CA PRO A 600 -9.30 -25.47 78.87
C PRO A 600 -10.41 -25.36 77.75
N SER A 601 -10.46 -26.23 76.73
CA SER A 601 -11.19 -27.52 76.58
C SER A 601 -12.67 -27.50 76.13
N SER A 602 -12.90 -28.18 74.98
CA SER A 602 -13.97 -29.15 74.63
C SER A 602 -15.36 -28.75 74.09
N ALA A 603 -15.75 -29.61 73.13
CA ALA A 603 -17.05 -30.23 72.87
C ALA A 603 -18.06 -29.46 71.99
N ALA A 604 -18.93 -30.09 71.19
CA ALA A 604 -19.07 -31.41 70.55
C ALA A 604 -20.41 -31.40 69.78
N LYS A 605 -20.61 -32.42 68.93
CA LYS A 605 -21.87 -32.92 68.32
C LYS A 605 -22.37 -32.24 67.03
N ALA A 606 -23.05 -32.91 66.10
CA ALA A 606 -23.22 -34.33 65.70
C ALA A 606 -24.24 -34.35 64.54
N GLY A 607 -24.26 -35.42 63.75
CA GLY A 607 -25.41 -35.85 62.92
C GLY A 607 -25.05 -36.08 61.44
N THR A 608 -24.58 -37.26 61.01
CA THR A 608 -25.23 -38.56 60.73
C THR A 608 -25.91 -38.67 59.37
N GLY A 609 -25.55 -39.72 58.61
CA GLY A 609 -26.28 -40.19 57.42
C GLY A 609 -25.49 -40.97 56.35
N THR A 610 -24.74 -42.02 56.74
CA THR A 610 -24.73 -43.40 56.14
C THR A 610 -24.98 -43.58 54.63
N ALA A 611 -24.01 -44.06 53.82
CA ALA A 611 -23.53 -45.47 53.63
C ALA A 611 -24.42 -46.24 52.61
N VAL A 612 -23.96 -47.09 51.67
CA VAL A 612 -23.03 -48.24 51.69
C VAL A 612 -22.69 -48.57 50.20
N ALA A 613 -21.41 -48.73 49.79
CA ALA A 613 -20.63 -49.98 49.49
C ALA A 613 -21.30 -50.99 48.51
N GLY A 614 -20.62 -51.77 47.66
CA GLY A 614 -19.21 -52.11 47.37
C GLY A 614 -19.16 -52.56 45.89
N THR A 615 -18.19 -53.23 45.27
CA THR A 615 -16.93 -53.95 45.59
C THR A 615 -16.36 -54.34 44.20
N GLY A 616 -15.03 -54.34 44.00
CA GLY A 616 -14.36 -54.80 42.74
C GLY A 616 -14.32 -56.33 42.60
N PRO A 617 -13.29 -56.96 41.98
CA PRO A 617 -12.26 -56.47 41.05
C PRO A 617 -11.93 -57.48 39.89
N GLU A 618 -10.81 -57.22 39.19
CA GLU A 618 -9.92 -58.15 38.44
C GLU A 618 -10.19 -58.64 37.00
N ALA A 619 -9.19 -58.41 36.12
CA ALA A 619 -8.37 -59.38 35.37
C ALA A 619 -8.04 -58.89 33.93
N THR A 620 -6.81 -58.44 33.62
CA THR A 620 -5.62 -59.15 33.07
C THR A 620 -5.69 -59.62 31.60
N THR A 621 -4.64 -59.26 30.83
CA THR A 621 -4.00 -59.87 29.62
C THR A 621 -3.80 -58.87 28.46
N THR A 622 -2.59 -58.30 28.25
CA THR A 622 -1.43 -58.78 27.46
C THR A 622 -1.71 -59.15 26.00
N HIS A 623 -1.13 -58.38 25.04
CA HIS A 623 -0.22 -58.90 24.00
C HIS A 623 0.50 -57.75 23.27
N ALA A 624 1.79 -57.97 23.02
CA ALA A 624 2.71 -57.14 22.25
C ALA A 624 2.86 -57.68 20.81
N CYS A 625 3.22 -56.83 19.83
CA CYS A 625 4.38 -57.01 18.92
C CYS A 625 4.40 -55.94 17.78
N THR A 626 5.57 -55.34 17.56
CA THR A 626 6.03 -54.59 16.37
C THR A 626 6.65 -55.58 15.33
N PRO A 627 7.38 -55.21 14.24
CA PRO A 627 7.34 -54.11 13.25
C PRO A 627 7.43 -54.63 11.78
N ALA A 628 7.51 -53.75 10.76
CA ALA A 628 8.44 -53.79 9.59
C ALA A 628 7.89 -53.21 8.26
N GLY A 629 8.79 -52.54 7.49
CA GLY A 629 8.87 -52.69 6.03
C GLY A 629 8.37 -51.54 5.13
N ALA A 630 9.31 -50.80 4.52
CA ALA A 630 9.18 -50.16 3.19
C ALA A 630 9.55 -51.21 2.08
N PRO A 631 9.65 -50.93 0.74
CA PRO A 631 9.41 -49.70 -0.06
C PRO A 631 8.70 -49.93 -1.44
N GLU A 632 8.74 -48.90 -2.30
CA GLU A 632 8.64 -48.85 -3.79
C GLU A 632 7.29 -48.91 -4.54
N SER A 633 6.92 -47.77 -5.15
CA SER A 633 6.81 -47.58 -6.62
C SER A 633 6.74 -46.09 -6.97
#